data_AF-A0A1I4R4W4-F1
#
_entry.id   AF-A0A1I4R4W4-F1
#
_cell.length_a   1.000
_cell.length_b   1.000
_cell.length_c   1.000
_cell.angle_alpha   90.00
_cell.angle_beta   90.00
_cell.angle_gamma   90.00
#
_symmetry.space_group_name_H-M   'P 1'
#
loop_
_entity.id
_entity.type
_entity.pdbx_description
1 polymer ?
#
loop_
_entity_poly.entity_id
_entity_poly.type
_entity_poly.pdbx_seq_one_letter_code
_entity_poly.pdbx_strand_id
1 'polypeptide(L)'
;MTYFESAPHPPSERQTDAGQLPPWLLGVAFSAARVDVVNILNVPGSDPSSPICSAKGCRADAVWVLAWNNPKLHTPERRKTWLACDEHREHLSQFLGVRGFLKDVVKLDDWEESAP
;
A
#
# COMPACT_ATOMS: atom_id res chain seq x y z
N MET A 1 49.69 41.74 -27.89
CA MET A 1 49.04 40.54 -27.30
C MET A 1 49.31 40.54 -25.81
N THR A 2 48.39 41.05 -25.00
CA THR A 2 48.52 41.08 -23.53
C THR A 2 47.83 39.85 -22.95
N TYR A 3 48.66 38.96 -22.42
CA TYR A 3 48.28 37.81 -21.60
C TYR A 3 47.70 38.34 -20.29
N PHE A 4 46.42 38.09 -20.01
CA PHE A 4 45.77 38.48 -18.75
C PHE A 4 45.52 37.23 -17.90
N GLU A 5 46.13 37.27 -16.74
CA GLU A 5 46.16 36.30 -15.65
C GLU A 5 44.74 35.83 -15.27
N SER A 6 44.53 34.51 -15.23
CA SER A 6 43.31 33.94 -14.63
C SER A 6 43.49 33.87 -13.12
N ALA A 7 42.85 34.79 -12.40
CA ALA A 7 42.71 34.74 -10.96
C ALA A 7 41.80 33.55 -10.53
N PRO A 8 42.01 32.97 -9.34
CA PRO A 8 41.20 31.85 -8.83
C PRO A 8 39.76 32.27 -8.55
N HIS A 9 38.83 31.37 -8.88
CA HIS A 9 37.39 31.52 -8.64
C HIS A 9 37.10 31.56 -7.13
N PRO A 10 36.20 32.45 -6.65
CA PRO A 10 35.72 32.39 -5.27
C PRO A 10 34.84 31.15 -5.05
N PRO A 11 34.82 30.56 -3.84
CA PRO A 11 33.89 29.49 -3.51
C PRO A 11 32.45 30.02 -3.53
N SER A 12 31.56 29.27 -4.19
CA SER A 12 30.11 29.46 -4.10
C SER A 12 29.63 28.98 -2.72
N GLU A 13 29.73 29.85 -1.72
CA GLU A 13 29.04 29.66 -0.45
C GLU A 13 27.53 29.83 -0.68
N ARG A 14 26.82 28.71 -0.85
CA ARG A 14 25.35 28.69 -0.74
C ARG A 14 24.97 28.77 0.74
N GLN A 15 24.80 29.99 1.20
CA GLN A 15 24.24 30.35 2.50
C GLN A 15 22.80 29.81 2.57
N THR A 16 22.58 28.70 3.29
CA THR A 16 21.24 28.23 3.66
C THR A 16 20.73 29.12 4.78
N ASP A 17 20.05 30.20 4.41
CA ASP A 17 19.17 30.94 5.31
C ASP A 17 18.07 29.99 5.80
N ALA A 18 18.00 29.81 7.11
CA ALA A 18 17.01 29.02 7.81
C ALA A 18 15.65 29.74 7.75
N GLY A 19 15.05 29.76 6.56
CA GLY A 19 13.69 30.21 6.32
C GLY A 19 12.71 29.05 6.48
N GLN A 20 12.00 29.06 7.61
CA GLN A 20 10.61 28.62 7.72
C GLN A 20 10.24 27.30 7.02
N LEU A 21 10.26 26.20 7.76
CA LEU A 21 9.55 24.98 7.35
C LEU A 21 8.05 25.31 7.17
N PRO A 22 7.41 24.93 6.05
CA PRO A 22 5.99 25.16 5.85
C PRO A 22 5.17 24.30 6.84
N PRO A 23 4.03 24.81 7.36
CA PRO A 23 3.31 24.23 8.50
C PRO A 23 2.59 22.89 8.25
N TRP A 24 2.89 22.17 7.16
CA TRP A 24 2.31 20.86 6.83
C TRP A 24 3.29 19.69 6.93
N LEU A 25 4.51 19.89 7.44
CA LEU A 25 5.47 18.80 7.71
C LEU A 25 5.42 18.28 9.16
N LEU A 26 4.20 18.22 9.72
CA LEU A 26 3.86 17.35 10.84
C LEU A 26 2.53 16.66 10.48
N GLY A 27 2.59 15.36 10.21
CA GLY A 27 1.35 14.56 10.11
C GLY A 27 1.17 13.68 8.88
N VAL A 28 2.23 13.12 8.27
CA VAL A 28 2.06 11.83 7.58
C VAL A 28 1.92 10.74 8.64
N ALA A 29 0.78 10.75 9.34
CA ALA A 29 0.28 9.54 9.93
C ALA A 29 0.20 8.53 8.79
N PHE A 30 0.92 7.42 8.91
CA PHE A 30 0.59 6.22 8.16
C PHE A 30 -0.82 5.85 8.60
N SER A 31 -1.83 6.39 7.94
CA SER A 31 -3.19 5.92 8.07
C SER A 31 -3.18 4.49 7.55
N ALA A 32 -3.07 3.55 8.48
CA ALA A 32 -3.73 2.25 8.39
C ALA A 32 -5.26 2.45 8.47
N ALA A 33 -5.78 3.46 7.77
CA ALA A 33 -7.19 3.60 7.52
C ALA A 33 -7.54 2.48 6.56
N ARG A 34 -8.19 1.46 7.10
CA ARG A 34 -9.17 0.67 6.34
C ARG A 34 -9.97 1.69 5.54
N VAL A 35 -9.86 1.64 4.21
CA VAL A 35 -10.68 2.49 3.35
C VAL A 35 -12.08 1.88 3.41
N ASP A 36 -12.90 2.36 4.33
CA ASP A 36 -14.34 2.13 4.33
C ASP A 36 -14.95 2.88 3.14
N VAL A 37 -14.91 2.24 1.96
CA VAL A 37 -15.51 2.73 0.70
C VAL A 37 -17.01 2.43 0.62
N VAL A 38 -17.72 2.48 1.75
CA VAL A 38 -19.18 2.36 1.72
C VAL A 38 -19.71 3.59 0.98
N ASN A 39 -20.49 3.37 -0.08
CA ASN A 39 -21.38 4.34 -0.76
C ASN A 39 -20.90 5.05 -2.05
N ILE A 40 -20.78 4.35 -3.20
CA ILE A 40 -21.10 5.01 -4.50
C ILE A 40 -22.10 4.25 -5.41
N LEU A 41 -22.26 2.92 -5.43
CA LEU A 41 -23.32 2.28 -6.24
C LEU A 41 -23.88 1.02 -5.59
N ASN A 42 -25.08 1.12 -5.02
CA ASN A 42 -25.88 0.00 -4.52
C ASN A 42 -26.40 -0.85 -5.69
N VAL A 43 -25.77 -2.01 -5.94
CA VAL A 43 -26.21 -2.99 -6.93
C VAL A 43 -27.16 -3.98 -6.24
N PRO A 44 -28.40 -4.17 -6.71
CA PRO A 44 -29.34 -5.12 -6.10
C PRO A 44 -28.85 -6.56 -6.33
N GLY A 45 -28.45 -7.24 -5.24
CA GLY A 45 -27.94 -8.62 -5.26
C GLY A 45 -26.70 -8.86 -4.40
N SER A 46 -26.01 -7.79 -3.96
CA SER A 46 -24.95 -7.87 -2.96
C SER A 46 -25.57 -7.69 -1.58
N ASP A 47 -25.39 -8.65 -0.67
CA ASP A 47 -25.50 -8.33 0.75
C ASP A 47 -24.46 -7.24 1.02
N PRO A 48 -24.86 -6.04 1.50
CA PRO A 48 -23.93 -4.92 1.66
C PRO A 48 -22.83 -5.21 2.70
N SER A 49 -22.92 -6.32 3.42
CA SER A 49 -21.96 -6.77 4.42
C SER A 49 -20.99 -7.82 3.88
N SER A 50 -21.24 -8.39 2.69
CA SER A 50 -20.30 -9.35 2.10
C SER A 50 -19.00 -8.64 1.68
N PRO A 51 -17.84 -9.12 2.15
CA PRO A 51 -16.56 -8.51 1.80
C PRO A 51 -16.25 -8.69 0.31
N ILE A 52 -15.66 -7.66 -0.29
CA ILE A 52 -15.46 -7.57 -1.75
C ILE A 52 -14.06 -8.02 -2.14
N CYS A 53 -13.93 -8.68 -3.30
CA CYS A 53 -12.64 -9.06 -3.87
C CYS A 53 -11.69 -7.84 -4.05
N SER A 54 -10.43 -8.00 -3.65
CA SER A 54 -9.37 -6.99 -3.76
C SER A 54 -8.77 -6.88 -5.16
N ALA A 55 -9.13 -7.77 -6.09
CA ALA A 55 -8.68 -7.68 -7.48
C ALA A 55 -9.18 -6.37 -8.11
N LYS A 56 -8.29 -5.68 -8.83
CA LYS A 56 -8.59 -4.37 -9.40
C LYS A 56 -9.80 -4.47 -10.34
N GLY A 57 -10.85 -3.71 -10.03
CA GLY A 57 -12.08 -3.67 -10.83
C GLY A 57 -13.05 -4.83 -10.60
N CYS A 58 -12.69 -5.81 -9.77
CA CYS A 58 -13.61 -6.86 -9.37
C CYS A 58 -14.57 -6.36 -8.30
N ARG A 59 -15.83 -6.79 -8.39
CA ARG A 59 -16.90 -6.47 -7.41
C ARG A 59 -17.60 -7.71 -6.89
N ALA A 60 -17.10 -8.90 -7.22
CA ALA A 60 -17.64 -10.16 -6.73
C ALA A 60 -17.35 -10.33 -5.23
N ASP A 61 -18.23 -11.07 -4.55
CA ASP A 61 -18.06 -11.48 -3.16
C ASP A 61 -16.77 -12.28 -2.98
N ALA A 62 -16.01 -11.93 -1.95
CA ALA A 62 -14.83 -12.66 -1.57
C ALA A 62 -15.20 -13.91 -0.79
N VAL A 63 -14.53 -15.01 -1.11
CA VAL A 63 -14.65 -16.31 -0.43
C VAL A 63 -13.29 -16.82 0.06
N TRP A 64 -12.21 -16.11 -0.28
CA TRP A 64 -10.83 -16.43 0.06
C TRP A 64 -10.12 -15.25 0.70
N VAL A 65 -9.21 -15.57 1.60
CA VAL A 65 -8.30 -14.65 2.29
C VAL A 65 -6.87 -15.06 1.94
N LEU A 66 -6.10 -14.12 1.41
CA LEU A 66 -4.69 -14.29 1.10
C LEU A 66 -3.87 -13.46 2.10
N ALA A 67 -3.23 -14.15 3.04
CA ALA A 67 -2.31 -13.53 3.98
C ALA A 67 -0.93 -13.36 3.32
N TRP A 68 -0.37 -12.16 3.39
CA TRP A 68 0.90 -11.83 2.77
C TRP A 68 1.77 -10.90 3.61
N ASN A 69 3.09 -10.96 3.39
CA ASN A 69 4.06 -10.12 4.06
C ASN A 69 5.15 -9.69 3.07
N ASN A 70 5.44 -8.38 3.02
CA ASN A 70 6.57 -7.85 2.26
C ASN A 70 7.75 -7.65 3.23
N PRO A 71 8.76 -8.53 3.24
CA PRO A 71 9.85 -8.50 4.21
C PRO A 71 10.75 -7.27 4.07
N LYS A 72 10.69 -6.55 2.94
CA LYS A 72 11.44 -5.30 2.74
C LYS A 72 10.85 -4.13 3.53
N LEU A 73 9.57 -4.19 3.89
CA LEU A 73 8.83 -3.08 4.51
C LEU A 73 8.20 -3.44 5.86
N HIS A 74 7.99 -4.72 6.14
CA HIS A 74 7.25 -5.20 7.29
C HIS A 74 8.04 -6.26 8.04
N THR A 75 7.97 -6.23 9.38
CA THR A 75 8.47 -7.32 10.22
C THR A 75 7.73 -8.62 9.89
N PRO A 76 8.31 -9.81 10.16
CA PRO A 76 7.69 -11.09 9.79
C PRO A 76 6.34 -11.34 10.47
N GLU A 77 6.10 -10.68 11.60
CA GLU A 77 4.86 -10.75 12.39
C GLU A 77 3.73 -9.90 11.77
N ARG A 78 4.06 -8.85 11.00
CA ARG A 78 3.08 -7.96 10.37
C ARG A 78 2.60 -8.57 9.05
N ARG A 79 1.45 -9.22 9.07
CA ARG A 79 0.78 -9.78 7.89
C ARG A 79 -0.34 -8.86 7.43
N LYS A 80 -0.42 -8.64 6.13
CA LYS A 80 -1.53 -7.97 5.47
C LYS A 80 -2.43 -9.03 4.83
N THR A 81 -3.67 -8.65 4.55
CA THR A 81 -4.67 -9.54 3.99
C THR A 81 -5.24 -8.95 2.71
N TRP A 82 -5.36 -9.77 1.67
CA TRP A 82 -6.15 -9.48 0.48
C TRP A 82 -7.31 -10.47 0.38
N LEU A 83 -8.45 -9.98 -0.10
CA LEU A 83 -9.66 -10.78 -0.27
C LEU A 83 -9.80 -11.20 -1.73
N ALA A 84 -10.28 -12.42 -2.00
CA ALA A 84 -10.45 -12.91 -3.36
C ALA A 84 -11.76 -13.69 -3.54
N CYS A 85 -12.41 -13.47 -4.69
CA CYS A 85 -13.41 -14.40 -5.20
C CYS A 85 -12.72 -15.64 -5.79
N ASP A 86 -13.51 -16.66 -6.13
CA ASP A 86 -12.96 -17.92 -6.66
C ASP A 86 -12.13 -17.73 -7.94
N GLU A 87 -12.60 -16.86 -8.84
CA GLU A 87 -11.94 -16.54 -10.11
C GLU A 87 -10.55 -15.88 -9.91
N HIS A 88 -10.43 -14.98 -8.92
CA HIS A 88 -9.21 -14.18 -8.75
C HIS A 88 -8.22 -14.75 -7.74
N ARG A 89 -8.59 -15.79 -6.99
CA ARG A 89 -7.73 -16.43 -5.99
C ARG A 89 -6.38 -16.83 -6.57
N GLU A 90 -6.40 -17.54 -7.70
CA GLU A 90 -5.18 -18.07 -8.30
C GLU A 90 -4.26 -16.94 -8.77
N HIS A 91 -4.80 -15.97 -9.51
CA HIS A 91 -4.02 -14.84 -10.03
C HIS A 91 -3.34 -14.06 -8.91
N LEU A 92 -4.07 -13.72 -7.83
CA LEU A 92 -3.48 -12.99 -6.70
C LEU A 92 -2.44 -13.83 -5.96
N SER A 93 -2.68 -15.15 -5.81
CA SER A 93 -1.73 -16.07 -5.19
C SER A 93 -0.43 -16.16 -5.99
N GLN A 94 -0.52 -16.28 -7.32
CA GLN A 94 0.64 -16.29 -8.21
C GLN A 94 1.42 -14.97 -8.11
N PHE A 95 0.73 -13.83 -8.16
CA PHE A 95 1.34 -12.51 -8.04
C PHE A 95 2.15 -12.35 -6.73
N LEU A 96 1.62 -12.84 -5.61
CA LEU A 96 2.30 -12.82 -4.31
C LEU A 96 3.39 -13.89 -4.23
N GLY A 97 3.16 -15.06 -4.81
CA GLY A 97 4.06 -16.22 -4.81
C GLY A 97 5.37 -15.94 -5.54
N VAL A 98 5.31 -15.38 -6.76
CA VAL A 98 6.53 -15.06 -7.54
C VAL A 98 7.43 -14.03 -6.86
N ARG A 99 6.89 -13.26 -5.90
CA ARG A 99 7.64 -12.28 -5.09
C ARG A 99 8.04 -12.82 -3.72
N GLY A 100 7.63 -14.03 -3.35
CA GLY A 100 7.87 -14.62 -2.03
C GLY A 100 7.09 -13.93 -0.91
N PHE A 101 5.99 -13.23 -1.22
CA PHE A 101 5.20 -12.49 -0.25
C PHE A 101 4.04 -13.31 0.33
N LEU A 102 3.58 -14.32 -0.41
CA LEU A 102 2.46 -15.16 0.01
C LEU A 102 2.81 -15.94 1.28
N LYS A 103 1.92 -15.94 2.26
CA LYS A 103 2.07 -16.69 3.51
C LYS A 103 1.01 -17.76 3.65
N ASP A 104 -0.24 -17.41 3.39
CA ASP A 104 -1.35 -18.35 3.53
C ASP A 104 -2.50 -18.00 2.58
N VAL A 105 -3.31 -19.00 2.27
CA VAL A 105 -4.55 -18.87 1.49
C VAL A 105 -5.60 -19.72 2.17
N VAL A 106 -6.54 -19.08 2.87
CA VAL A 106 -7.64 -19.76 3.56
C VAL A 106 -8.98 -19.32 2.99
N LYS A 107 -10.03 -20.11 3.23
CA LYS A 107 -11.38 -19.63 2.99
C LYS A 107 -11.71 -18.52 3.99
N LEU A 108 -12.53 -17.59 3.54
CA LEU A 108 -13.00 -16.49 4.36
C LEU A 108 -13.79 -16.99 5.59
N ASP A 109 -14.57 -18.06 5.45
CA ASP A 109 -15.35 -18.67 6.53
C ASP A 109 -14.47 -19.25 7.65
N ASP A 110 -13.27 -19.72 7.29
CA ASP A 110 -12.28 -20.27 8.22
C ASP A 110 -11.31 -19.18 8.75
N TRP A 111 -11.46 -17.93 8.31
CA TRP A 111 -10.55 -16.84 8.66
C TRP A 111 -11.09 -15.98 9.78
N GLU A 112 -10.53 -16.17 10.97
CA GLU A 112 -10.74 -15.30 12.13
C GLU A 112 -9.98 -13.98 11.91
N GLU A 113 -10.60 -13.00 11.25
CA GLU A 113 -10.07 -11.63 11.25
C GLU A 113 -10.08 -11.16 12.69
N SER A 114 -8.90 -10.94 13.28
CA SER A 114 -8.73 -10.54 14.68
C SER A 114 -9.74 -9.46 15.03
N ALA A 115 -10.84 -9.88 15.66
CA ALA A 115 -11.95 -9.02 16.00
C ALA A 115 -11.43 -7.96 16.99
N PRO A 116 -11.90 -6.71 16.88
CA PRO A 116 -11.39 -5.60 17.69
C PRO A 116 -11.47 -5.86 19.20
#